data_AF-Q977L5-F1
#
_entry.id   AF-Q977L5-F1
#
_cell.length_a   1.000
_cell.length_b   1.000
_cell.length_c   1.000
_cell.angle_alpha   90.00
_cell.angle_beta   90.00
_cell.angle_gamma   90.00
#
_symmetry.space_group_name_H-M   'P 1'
#
loop_
_entity.id
_entity.type
_entity.pdbx_description
1 polymer ?
#
loop_
_entity_poly.entity_id
_entity_poly.type
_entity_poly.pdbx_seq_one_letter_code
_entity_poly.pdbx_strand_id
1 'polypeptide(L)'
;MNACSHGAKDGNGITVGILPQDDPKFANDYCDIVIPSGMGFTRDFLNALSADGVIIVGGGSGTLSEVCAAYMSKKPMVAIRGIESSITPYIDGYVDHRKNVKIIGADTAKEAVEKILELITA
;
A
#
# COMPACT_ATOMS: atom_id res chain seq x y z
N MET A 1 2.44 0.30 8.81
CA MET A 1 1.95 -1.09 8.89
C MET A 1 1.24 -1.38 10.22
N ASN A 2 1.87 -1.25 11.40
CA ASN A 2 1.17 -1.50 12.67
C ASN A 2 -0.14 -0.68 12.85
N ALA A 3 -0.09 0.64 12.59
CA ALA A 3 -1.27 1.51 12.74
C ALA A 3 -2.46 1.16 11.83
N CYS A 4 -2.21 0.73 10.58
CA CYS A 4 -3.29 0.34 9.69
C CYS A 4 -3.89 -1.02 10.07
N SER A 5 -3.07 -1.96 10.53
CA SER A 5 -3.57 -3.23 11.09
C SER A 5 -4.41 -2.98 12.34
N HIS A 6 -3.98 -2.10 13.25
CA HIS A 6 -4.74 -1.75 14.45
C HIS A 6 -6.12 -1.15 14.11
N GLY A 7 -6.16 -0.12 13.25
CA GLY A 7 -7.43 0.50 12.85
C GLY A 7 -8.39 -0.46 12.13
N ALA A 8 -7.85 -1.44 11.38
CA ALA A 8 -8.68 -2.51 10.82
C ALA A 8 -9.28 -3.40 11.92
N LYS A 9 -8.52 -3.74 12.97
CA LYS A 9 -9.03 -4.50 14.13
C LYS A 9 -10.13 -3.74 14.87
N ASP A 10 -9.98 -2.44 15.06
CA ASP A 10 -11.01 -1.59 15.67
C ASP A 10 -12.34 -1.61 14.87
N GLY A 11 -12.23 -1.77 13.55
CA GLY A 11 -13.37 -1.94 12.64
C GLY A 11 -13.85 -3.39 12.45
N ASN A 12 -13.40 -4.33 13.28
CA ASN A 12 -13.64 -5.78 13.13
C ASN A 12 -13.25 -6.35 11.75
N GLY A 13 -12.26 -5.73 11.10
CA GLY A 13 -11.69 -6.19 9.84
C GLY A 13 -10.70 -7.34 10.03
N ILE A 14 -10.40 -8.01 8.91
CA ILE A 14 -9.35 -9.04 8.81
C ILE A 14 -8.07 -8.38 8.30
N THR A 15 -6.94 -8.67 8.92
CA THR A 15 -5.62 -8.16 8.52
C THR A 15 -4.72 -9.29 8.03
N VAL A 16 -3.99 -9.02 6.94
CA VAL A 16 -2.99 -9.94 6.39
C VAL A 16 -1.63 -9.25 6.38
N GLY A 17 -0.64 -9.88 7.00
CA GLY A 17 0.75 -9.44 6.98
C GLY A 17 1.61 -10.35 6.09
N ILE A 18 2.05 -9.84 4.95
CA ILE A 18 3.04 -10.52 4.10
C ILE A 18 4.43 -10.06 4.54
N LEU A 19 5.10 -10.90 5.33
CA LEU A 19 6.33 -10.50 5.99
C LEU A 19 7.53 -10.60 5.08
N PRO A 20 8.51 -9.73 5.29
CA PRO A 20 9.75 -9.82 4.57
C PRO A 20 10.64 -10.99 5.03
N GLN A 21 10.59 -11.33 6.31
CA GLN A 21 11.31 -12.44 6.93
C GLN A 21 10.60 -13.79 6.72
N ASP A 22 11.28 -14.86 7.07
CA ASP A 22 10.80 -16.25 7.07
C ASP A 22 10.31 -16.74 8.46
N ASP A 23 10.35 -15.87 9.48
CA ASP A 23 9.80 -16.15 10.82
C ASP A 23 8.52 -15.31 11.08
N PRO A 24 7.37 -15.93 11.40
CA PRO A 24 6.12 -15.22 11.68
C PRO A 24 6.19 -14.30 12.90
N LYS A 25 7.17 -14.45 13.80
CA LYS A 25 7.34 -13.60 15.00
C LYS A 25 7.63 -12.13 14.68
N PHE A 26 8.03 -11.82 13.44
CA PHE A 26 8.22 -10.44 13.00
C PHE A 26 6.91 -9.72 12.65
N ALA A 27 5.77 -10.41 12.66
CA ALA A 27 4.46 -9.79 12.51
C ALA A 27 4.14 -8.84 13.67
N ASN A 28 3.29 -7.86 13.40
CA ASN A 28 2.71 -7.05 14.46
C ASN A 28 1.51 -7.76 15.12
N ASP A 29 1.20 -7.39 16.36
CA ASP A 29 0.17 -8.03 17.19
C ASP A 29 -1.25 -7.94 16.61
N TYR A 30 -1.47 -7.09 15.60
CA TYR A 30 -2.76 -6.87 14.97
C TYR A 30 -2.94 -7.65 13.66
N CYS A 31 -2.01 -8.54 13.28
CA CYS A 31 -2.14 -9.42 12.11
C CYS A 31 -2.95 -10.68 12.43
N ASP A 32 -4.06 -10.91 11.71
CA ASP A 32 -4.86 -12.14 11.82
C ASP A 32 -4.25 -13.29 11.02
N ILE A 33 -3.75 -12.99 9.82
CA ILE A 33 -3.10 -13.94 8.92
C ILE A 33 -1.68 -13.46 8.66
N VAL A 34 -0.70 -14.33 8.88
CA VAL A 34 0.73 -14.02 8.71
C VAL A 34 1.33 -14.94 7.65
N ILE A 35 1.96 -14.33 6.63
CA ILE A 35 2.67 -15.04 5.57
C ILE A 35 4.18 -14.70 5.68
N PRO A 36 4.99 -15.55 6.33
CA PRO A 36 6.44 -15.36 6.44
C PRO A 36 7.16 -15.70 5.14
N SER A 37 7.24 -14.75 4.20
CA SER A 37 7.65 -15.04 2.82
C SER A 37 9.13 -15.38 2.64
N GLY A 38 10.02 -14.84 3.47
CA GLY A 38 11.48 -14.92 3.25
C GLY A 38 11.99 -14.17 2.00
N MET A 39 11.15 -13.38 1.32
CA MET A 39 11.43 -12.89 -0.04
C MET A 39 12.23 -11.57 -0.14
N GLY A 40 13.19 -11.29 0.74
CA GLY A 40 14.15 -10.17 0.58
C GLY A 40 13.61 -8.71 0.48
N PHE A 41 13.22 -8.23 -0.70
CA PHE A 41 12.38 -7.04 -0.99
C PHE A 41 11.35 -7.37 -2.09
N THR A 42 11.43 -8.58 -2.65
CA THR A 42 10.62 -9.06 -3.75
C THR A 42 9.16 -9.26 -3.35
N ARG A 43 8.83 -9.39 -2.06
CA ARG A 43 7.43 -9.47 -1.59
C ARG A 43 6.62 -8.21 -1.89
N ASP A 44 7.25 -7.08 -2.22
CA ASP A 44 6.54 -5.87 -2.65
C ASP A 44 5.63 -6.18 -3.86
N PHE A 45 6.06 -7.09 -4.75
CA PHE A 45 5.23 -7.57 -5.85
C PHE A 45 4.09 -8.48 -5.39
N LEU A 46 4.26 -9.26 -4.33
CA LEU A 46 3.15 -10.02 -3.73
C LEU A 46 2.11 -9.09 -3.13
N ASN A 47 2.53 -8.03 -2.42
CA ASN A 47 1.63 -7.00 -1.90
C ASN A 47 0.83 -6.38 -3.05
N ALA A 48 1.51 -5.92 -4.09
CA ALA A 48 0.88 -5.30 -5.25
C ALA A 48 -0.10 -6.25 -5.96
N LEU A 49 0.30 -7.50 -6.24
CA LEU A 49 -0.52 -8.45 -6.98
C LEU A 49 -1.73 -8.93 -6.19
N SER A 50 -1.61 -9.04 -4.86
CA SER A 50 -2.69 -9.49 -3.96
C SER A 50 -3.72 -8.41 -3.65
N ALA A 51 -3.40 -7.13 -3.88
CA ALA A 51 -4.30 -6.01 -3.62
C ALA A 51 -5.17 -5.69 -4.83
N ASP A 52 -6.44 -5.32 -4.62
CA ASP A 52 -7.29 -4.73 -5.65
C ASP A 52 -6.94 -3.26 -5.90
N GLY A 53 -6.51 -2.54 -4.86
CA GLY A 53 -6.08 -1.15 -4.92
C GLY A 53 -5.12 -0.83 -3.76
N VAL A 54 -4.37 0.26 -3.88
CA VAL A 54 -3.30 0.62 -2.93
C VAL A 54 -3.53 2.03 -2.37
N ILE A 55 -3.55 2.15 -1.05
CA ILE A 55 -3.49 3.44 -0.34
C ILE A 55 -2.07 3.64 0.19
N ILE A 56 -1.46 4.78 -0.14
CA ILE A 56 -0.08 5.13 0.22
C ILE A 56 -0.12 6.16 1.37
N VAL A 57 0.57 5.83 2.46
CA VAL A 57 0.63 6.65 3.69
C VAL A 57 2.08 6.89 4.09
N GLY A 58 2.61 8.07 3.76
CA GLY A 58 3.99 8.45 4.10
C GLY A 58 5.05 7.55 3.46
N GLY A 59 6.22 7.44 4.08
CA GLY A 59 7.19 6.38 3.81
C GLY A 59 8.39 6.74 2.92
N GLY A 60 9.43 5.91 2.98
CA GLY A 60 10.71 6.16 2.30
C GLY A 60 10.88 5.40 0.98
N SER A 61 12.12 5.02 0.67
CA SER A 61 12.48 4.24 -0.52
C SER A 61 11.78 2.88 -0.61
N GLY A 62 11.51 2.22 0.52
CA GLY A 62 10.72 0.98 0.56
C GLY A 62 9.29 1.19 0.05
N THR A 63 8.64 2.29 0.44
CA THR A 63 7.30 2.64 -0.06
C THR A 63 7.33 2.99 -1.55
N LEU A 64 8.38 3.69 -2.01
CA LEU A 64 8.56 3.94 -3.44
C LEU A 64 8.73 2.63 -4.24
N SER A 65 9.42 1.63 -3.68
CA SER A 65 9.54 0.29 -4.27
C SER A 65 8.18 -0.40 -4.41
N GLU A 66 7.36 -0.41 -3.35
CA GLU A 66 6.00 -0.95 -3.39
C GLU A 66 5.11 -0.21 -4.40
N VAL A 67 5.23 1.12 -4.48
CA VAL A 67 4.51 1.94 -5.48
C VAL A 67 4.94 1.58 -6.90
N CYS A 68 6.23 1.37 -7.16
CA CYS A 68 6.70 0.90 -8.46
C CYS A 68 6.13 -0.49 -8.81
N ALA A 69 6.09 -1.42 -7.85
CA ALA A 69 5.51 -2.74 -8.07
C ALA A 69 4.00 -2.68 -8.40
N ALA A 70 3.25 -1.85 -7.68
CA ALA A 70 1.83 -1.58 -7.93
C ALA A 70 1.60 -0.90 -9.29
N TYR A 71 2.42 0.09 -9.62
CA TYR A 71 2.38 0.83 -10.89
C TYR A 71 2.66 -0.06 -12.10
N MET A 72 3.64 -0.98 -11.99
CA MET A 72 3.93 -1.98 -13.02
C MET A 72 2.76 -2.96 -13.21
N SER A 73 2.07 -3.29 -12.12
CA SER A 73 0.91 -4.19 -12.10
C SER A 73 -0.42 -3.47 -12.40
N LYS A 74 -0.36 -2.19 -12.79
CA LYS A 74 -1.51 -1.33 -13.08
C LYS A 74 -2.58 -1.28 -11.97
N LYS A 75 -2.16 -1.35 -10.71
CA LYS A 75 -3.08 -1.28 -9.57
C LYS A 75 -3.53 0.17 -9.34
N PRO A 76 -4.84 0.43 -9.16
CA PRO A 76 -5.32 1.73 -8.72
C PRO A 76 -4.61 2.21 -7.45
N MET A 77 -4.28 3.50 -7.40
CA MET A 77 -3.45 4.06 -6.32
C MET A 77 -3.98 5.41 -5.84
N VAL A 78 -4.05 5.55 -4.52
CA VAL A 78 -4.39 6.80 -3.83
C VAL A 78 -3.32 7.11 -2.78
N ALA A 79 -2.84 8.34 -2.74
CA ALA A 79 -1.82 8.79 -1.79
C ALA A 79 -2.35 9.90 -0.88
N ILE A 80 -2.11 9.77 0.43
CA ILE A 80 -2.48 10.81 1.40
C ILE A 80 -1.41 11.93 1.39
N ARG A 81 -1.83 13.16 1.11
CA ARG A 81 -0.97 14.35 1.12
C ARG A 81 -0.64 14.80 2.54
N GLY A 82 0.38 15.65 2.67
CA GLY A 82 0.76 16.26 3.95
C GLY A 82 1.54 15.35 4.89
N ILE A 83 1.87 14.12 4.47
CA ILE A 83 2.72 13.18 5.21
C ILE A 83 4.04 13.05 4.46
N GLU A 84 5.17 13.13 5.18
CA GLU A 84 6.50 12.97 4.59
C GLU A 84 6.60 11.64 3.82
N SER A 85 6.87 11.74 2.52
CA SER A 85 7.01 10.56 1.68
C SER A 85 7.93 10.77 0.49
N SER A 86 8.71 9.74 0.15
CA SER A 86 9.48 9.69 -1.10
C SER A 86 8.61 9.72 -2.36
N ILE A 87 7.32 9.43 -2.25
CA ILE A 87 6.38 9.43 -3.39
C ILE A 87 5.79 10.82 -3.69
N THR A 88 6.04 11.82 -2.83
CA THR A 88 5.46 13.18 -2.95
C THR A 88 5.56 13.79 -4.35
N PRO A 89 6.70 13.69 -5.08
CA PRO A 89 6.82 14.26 -6.44
C PRO A 89 5.87 13.63 -7.48
N TYR A 90 5.30 12.45 -7.20
CA TYR A 90 4.48 11.68 -8.12
C TYR A 90 2.98 11.76 -7.81
N ILE A 91 2.59 12.39 -6.70
CA ILE A 91 1.19 12.60 -6.35
C ILE A 91 0.52 13.46 -7.42
N ASP A 92 -0.70 13.08 -7.82
CA ASP A 92 -1.46 13.66 -8.92
C ASP A 92 -0.79 13.53 -10.30
N GLY A 93 0.24 12.68 -10.39
CA GLY A 93 1.02 12.42 -11.59
C GLY A 93 1.21 10.93 -11.83
N TYR A 94 2.31 10.60 -12.51
CA TYR A 94 2.69 9.25 -12.89
C TYR A 94 4.13 8.99 -12.47
N VAL A 95 4.46 7.73 -12.16
CA VAL A 95 5.82 7.34 -11.76
C VAL A 95 6.82 7.51 -12.91
N ASP A 96 6.40 7.28 -14.15
CA ASP A 96 7.25 7.39 -15.32
C ASP A 96 6.51 7.90 -16.58
N HIS A 97 7.25 7.96 -17.69
CA HIS A 97 6.75 8.39 -19.00
C HIS A 97 5.68 7.45 -19.61
N ARG A 98 5.55 6.21 -19.13
CA ARG A 98 4.59 5.22 -19.66
C ARG A 98 3.17 5.50 -19.19
N LYS A 99 3.03 6.27 -18.11
CA LYS A 99 1.74 6.70 -17.54
C LYS A 99 0.78 5.53 -17.29
N ASN A 100 1.28 4.42 -16.73
CA ASN A 100 0.49 3.20 -16.52
C ASN A 100 -0.73 3.45 -15.63
N VAL A 101 -0.54 4.11 -14.50
CA VAL A 101 -1.60 4.46 -13.53
C VAL A 101 -1.27 5.80 -12.89
N LYS A 102 -2.27 6.67 -12.79
CA LYS A 102 -2.14 7.95 -12.08
C LYS A 102 -2.23 7.72 -10.57
N ILE A 103 -1.33 8.31 -9.79
CA ILE A 103 -1.44 8.30 -8.33
C ILE A 103 -2.37 9.46 -7.92
N ILE A 104 -3.56 9.14 -7.42
CA ILE A 104 -4.54 10.18 -7.05
C ILE A 104 -4.22 10.68 -5.64
N GLY A 105 -4.05 11.99 -5.44
CA GLY A 105 -3.88 12.53 -4.10
C GLY A 105 -5.21 12.68 -3.35
N ALA A 106 -5.18 12.45 -2.04
CA ALA A 106 -6.26 12.69 -1.09
C ALA A 106 -5.73 13.48 0.10
N ASP A 107 -6.55 14.34 0.69
CA ASP A 107 -6.15 15.20 1.83
C ASP A 107 -6.54 14.59 3.18
N THR A 108 -7.38 13.55 3.18
CA THR A 108 -7.77 12.81 4.39
C THR A 108 -7.75 11.30 4.18
N ALA A 109 -7.64 10.53 5.27
CA ALA A 109 -7.75 9.08 5.22
C ALA A 109 -9.12 8.61 4.70
N LYS A 110 -10.20 9.32 5.07
CA LYS A 110 -11.56 9.02 4.62
C LYS A 110 -11.69 9.18 3.10
N GLU A 111 -11.24 10.32 2.58
CA GLU A 111 -11.23 10.57 1.13
C GLU A 111 -10.38 9.56 0.38
N ALA A 112 -9.25 9.12 0.96
CA ALA A 112 -8.42 8.10 0.35
C ALA A 112 -9.15 6.76 0.18
N VAL A 113 -9.92 6.36 1.19
CA VAL A 113 -10.76 5.15 1.16
C VAL A 113 -11.90 5.30 0.14
N GLU A 114 -12.62 6.42 0.14
CA GLU A 114 -13.71 6.67 -0.81
C GLU A 114 -13.20 6.59 -2.26
N LYS A 115 -12.09 7.28 -2.57
CA LYS A 115 -11.49 7.27 -3.91
C LYS A 115 -11.00 5.89 -4.33
N ILE A 116 -10.33 5.14 -3.45
CA ILE A 116 -9.82 3.82 -3.87
C ILE A 116 -10.97 2.86 -4.16
N LEU A 117 -12.06 2.92 -3.38
CA LEU A 117 -13.25 2.09 -3.60
C LEU A 117 -13.93 2.41 -4.94
N GLU A 118 -14.01 3.69 -5.31
CA GLU A 118 -14.50 4.11 -6.63
C GLU A 118 -13.63 3.54 -7.76
N LEU A 119 -12.30 3.58 -7.61
CA LEU A 119 -11.39 3.12 -8.67
C LEU A 119 -11.37 1.61 -8.87
N ILE A 120 -11.56 0.82 -7.81
CA ILE A 120 -11.52 -0.66 -7.92
C ILE A 120 -12.87 -1.26 -8.36
N THR A 121 -13.94 -0.46 -8.37
CA THR A 121 -15.29 -0.88 -8.77
C THR A 121 -15.71 -0.36 -10.15
N ALA A 122 -14.92 0.50 -10.78
CA ALA A 122 -15.11 1.05 -12.12
C ALA A 122 -14.62 0.10 -13.23
#